data_AF-A0A0D8J9R7-F1
#
_entry.id   AF-A0A0D8J9R7-F1
#
_cell.length_a   1.000
_cell.length_b   1.000
_cell.length_c   1.000
_cell.angle_alpha   90.00
_cell.angle_beta   90.00
_cell.angle_gamma   90.00
#
_symmetry.space_group_name_H-M   'P 1'
#
loop_
_entity.id
_entity.type
_entity.pdbx_description
1 polymer ?
#
loop_
_entity_poly.entity_id
_entity_poly.type
_entity_poly.pdbx_seq_one_letter_code
_entity_poly.pdbx_strand_id
1 'polypeptide(L)'
;MRWFALSNLEKGSLKVTGLQALCFRAWPYTEEDLEKAQHPYELPHRDFINLNIDLNIHGVGGNDAWGARTMDKYTIDGNQAYKYGFILEYDAE
;
A
#
# COMPACT_ATOMS: atom_id res chain seq x y z
N MET A 1 -7.25 -7.00 -4.77
CA MET A 1 -6.71 -8.33 -4.38
C MET A 1 -7.56 -8.90 -3.24
N ARG A 2 -7.70 -10.23 -3.07
CA ARG A 2 -8.55 -10.82 -2.00
C ARG A 2 -7.80 -11.15 -0.71
N TRP A 3 -6.59 -11.69 -0.84
CA TRP A 3 -5.71 -12.01 0.28
C TRP A 3 -4.26 -12.00 -0.19
N PHE A 4 -3.32 -11.82 0.73
CA PHE A 4 -1.88 -12.01 0.52
C PHE A 4 -1.22 -12.53 1.80
N ALA A 5 0.01 -13.03 1.70
CA ALA A 5 0.80 -13.44 2.87
C ALA A 5 2.26 -13.01 2.72
N LEU A 6 2.87 -12.64 3.83
CA LEU A 6 4.31 -12.39 3.98
C LEU A 6 4.90 -13.52 4.81
N SER A 7 5.81 -14.30 4.23
CA SER A 7 6.41 -15.47 4.88
C SER A 7 7.91 -15.29 5.05
N ASN A 8 8.42 -15.75 6.18
CA ASN A 8 9.85 -15.95 6.42
C ASN A 8 10.08 -17.43 6.71
N LEU A 9 11.08 -18.04 6.06
CA LEU A 9 11.43 -19.45 6.24
C LEU A 9 11.73 -19.83 7.70
N GLU A 10 12.12 -18.86 8.55
CA GLU A 10 12.50 -19.11 9.95
C GLU A 10 11.50 -18.55 10.97
N LYS A 11 10.62 -17.61 10.58
CA LYS A 11 9.83 -16.80 11.53
C LYS A 11 8.31 -16.92 11.33
N GLY A 12 7.87 -17.86 10.50
CA GLY A 12 6.46 -18.09 10.21
C GLY A 12 5.90 -17.17 9.12
N SER A 13 4.57 -17.07 9.04
CA SER A 13 3.86 -16.30 8.02
C SER A 13 2.80 -15.37 8.60
N LEU A 14 2.66 -14.19 8.01
CA LEU A 14 1.57 -13.25 8.27
C LEU A 14 0.66 -13.22 7.05
N LYS A 15 -0.55 -13.72 7.19
CA LYS A 15 -1.59 -13.68 6.15
C LYS A 15 -2.56 -12.54 6.41
N VAL A 16 -2.91 -11.85 5.34
CA VAL A 16 -3.90 -10.76 5.31
C VAL A 16 -5.03 -11.16 4.40
N THR A 17 -6.25 -11.21 4.94
CA THR A 17 -7.47 -11.52 4.18
C THR A 17 -8.41 -10.31 4.21
N GLY A 18 -8.77 -9.79 3.04
CA GLY A 18 -9.68 -8.65 2.97
C GLY A 18 -11.14 -9.04 3.17
N LEU A 19 -11.90 -8.22 3.92
CA LEU A 19 -13.36 -8.30 3.93
C LEU A 19 -13.98 -7.73 2.64
N GLN A 20 -13.16 -6.97 1.90
CA GLN A 20 -13.38 -6.49 0.54
C GLN A 20 -12.05 -6.60 -0.23
N ALA A 21 -12.06 -6.29 -1.52
CA ALA A 21 -10.81 -6.25 -2.28
C ALA A 21 -9.85 -5.20 -1.71
N LEU A 22 -8.60 -5.57 -1.53
CA LEU A 22 -7.53 -4.72 -0.97
C LEU A 22 -6.60 -4.20 -2.07
N CYS A 23 -6.04 -3.03 -1.79
CA CYS A 23 -4.79 -2.53 -2.35
C CYS A 23 -3.66 -2.76 -1.33
N PHE A 24 -2.45 -3.08 -1.79
CA PHE A 24 -1.32 -3.24 -0.88
C PHE A 24 0.00 -2.82 -1.53
N ARG A 25 0.97 -2.46 -0.70
CA ARG A 25 2.37 -2.23 -1.10
C ARG A 25 3.29 -2.75 -0.02
N ALA A 26 4.43 -3.30 -0.40
CA ALA A 26 5.46 -3.75 0.51
C ALA A 26 6.83 -3.34 -0.02
N TRP A 27 7.60 -2.56 0.75
CA TRP A 27 8.92 -2.07 0.35
C TRP A 27 9.90 -2.01 1.55
N PRO A 28 11.23 -2.04 1.32
CA PRO A 28 12.24 -2.05 2.38
C PRO A 28 12.71 -0.65 2.81
N TYR A 29 11.81 0.34 2.84
CA TYR A 29 12.09 1.72 3.24
C TYR A 29 10.81 2.44 3.72
N THR A 30 10.93 3.62 4.34
CA THR A 30 9.75 4.41 4.75
C THR A 30 9.17 5.22 3.58
N GLU A 31 7.97 5.78 3.78
CA GLU A 31 7.42 6.73 2.80
C GLU A 31 8.25 8.02 2.73
N GLU A 32 8.80 8.48 3.86
CA GLU A 32 9.69 9.65 3.89
C GLU A 32 11.03 9.40 3.19
N ASP A 33 11.55 8.17 3.23
CA ASP A 33 12.74 7.80 2.46
C ASP A 33 12.46 7.92 0.96
N LEU A 34 11.30 7.42 0.51
CA LEU A 34 10.88 7.47 -0.89
C LEU A 34 10.60 8.89 -1.38
N GLU A 35 9.96 9.73 -0.55
CA GLU A 35 9.64 11.13 -0.88
C GLU A 35 10.91 11.99 -1.05
N LYS A 36 11.96 11.71 -0.27
CA LYS A 36 13.20 12.49 -0.31
C LYS A 36 14.13 12.10 -1.45
N ALA A 37 14.15 10.81 -1.82
CA ALA A 37 15.03 10.31 -2.86
C ALA A 37 14.65 10.87 -4.23
N GLN A 38 15.63 11.44 -4.93
CA GLN A 38 15.47 11.87 -6.32
C GLN A 38 15.96 10.80 -7.29
N HIS A 39 16.82 9.89 -6.83
CA HIS A 39 17.34 8.78 -7.61
C HIS A 39 17.28 7.44 -6.87
N PRO A 40 17.06 6.30 -7.56
CA PRO A 40 16.90 5.00 -6.91
C PRO A 40 18.05 4.57 -6.00
N TYR A 41 19.29 4.97 -6.30
CA TYR A 41 20.47 4.62 -5.51
C TYR A 41 20.56 5.36 -4.17
N GLU A 42 19.73 6.39 -3.97
CA GLU A 42 19.68 7.15 -2.71
C GLU A 42 18.80 6.47 -1.66
N LEU A 43 18.00 5.48 -2.07
CA LEU A 43 17.11 4.76 -1.15
C LEU A 43 17.94 3.94 -0.14
N PRO A 44 17.69 4.12 1.17
CA PRO A 44 18.42 3.37 2.19
C PRO A 44 17.96 1.91 2.22
N HIS A 45 18.86 1.06 2.71
CA HIS A 45 18.47 -0.30 3.10
C HIS A 45 17.99 -0.26 4.55
N ARG A 46 16.76 -0.72 4.80
CA ARG A 46 16.20 -0.87 6.14
C ARG A 46 16.10 -2.34 6.53
N ASP A 47 16.04 -2.61 7.83
CA ASP A 47 15.90 -3.95 8.43
C ASP A 47 14.43 -4.36 8.65
N PHE A 48 13.49 -3.64 8.03
CA PHE A 48 12.07 -3.90 8.06
C PHE A 48 11.45 -3.81 6.66
N ILE A 49 10.23 -4.35 6.53
CA ILE A 49 9.35 -4.13 5.39
C ILE A 49 8.22 -3.21 5.85
N ASN A 50 8.06 -2.07 5.19
CA ASN A 50 6.91 -1.20 5.39
C ASN A 50 5.76 -1.70 4.49
N LEU A 51 4.64 -2.04 5.11
CA LEU A 51 3.47 -2.66 4.50
C LEU A 51 2.28 -1.70 4.59
N ASN A 52 1.78 -1.27 3.44
CA ASN A 52 0.51 -0.56 3.32
C ASN A 52 -0.60 -1.56 2.97
N ILE A 53 -1.73 -1.45 3.66
CA ILE A 53 -2.95 -2.21 3.37
C ILE A 53 -4.08 -1.19 3.29
N ASP A 54 -4.57 -0.95 2.08
CA ASP A 54 -5.49 0.15 1.79
C ASP A 54 -6.84 -0.36 1.27
N LEU A 55 -7.92 0.34 1.63
CA LEU A 55 -9.23 0.14 1.01
C LEU A 55 -9.21 0.51 -0.47
N ASN A 56 -8.63 1.67 -0.78
CA ASN A 56 -8.52 2.22 -2.12
C ASN A 56 -7.39 3.26 -2.16
N ILE A 57 -6.90 3.58 -3.36
CA ILE A 57 -5.85 4.59 -3.58
C ILE A 57 -6.38 5.62 -4.57
N HIS A 58 -6.16 6.90 -4.29
CA HIS A 58 -6.55 7.98 -5.18
C HIS A 58 -5.81 7.85 -6.52
N GLY A 59 -6.52 8.01 -7.64
CA GLY A 59 -5.90 7.92 -8.95
C GLY A 59 -4.83 8.98 -9.17
N VAL A 60 -3.72 8.61 -9.81
CA VAL A 60 -2.57 9.50 -10.04
C VAL A 60 -2.91 10.70 -10.93
N GLY A 61 -3.87 10.54 -11.86
CA GLY A 61 -4.19 11.57 -12.85
C GLY A 61 -3.23 11.52 -14.04
N GLY A 62 -2.78 12.68 -14.52
CA GLY A 62 -1.76 12.77 -15.58
C GLY A 62 -2.30 12.90 -17.01
N ASN A 63 -3.55 13.37 -17.19
CA ASN A 63 -4.04 13.78 -18.53
C ASN A 63 -3.16 14.90 -19.12
N ASP A 64 -2.64 15.75 -18.25
CA ASP A 64 -1.44 16.56 -18.49
C ASP A 64 -0.58 16.60 -17.22
N ALA A 65 0.64 17.11 -17.35
CA ALA A 65 1.59 17.25 -16.24
C ALA A 65 1.59 18.66 -15.61
N TRP A 66 0.61 19.52 -15.93
CA TRP A 66 0.63 20.95 -15.59
C TRP A 66 -0.70 21.51 -15.07
N GLY A 67 -1.65 20.65 -14.68
CA GLY A 67 -2.79 21.08 -13.88
C GLY A 67 -4.05 20.24 -14.01
N ALA A 68 -4.13 19.32 -14.96
CA ALA A 68 -5.29 18.43 -15.07
C ALA A 68 -5.42 17.55 -13.81
N ARG A 69 -6.62 17.60 -13.21
CA ARG A 69 -6.96 16.77 -12.06
C ARG A 69 -7.24 15.33 -12.48
N THR A 70 -7.10 14.41 -11.54
CA THR A 70 -7.64 13.05 -11.64
C THR A 70 -9.12 13.09 -12.01
N MET A 71 -9.54 12.24 -12.95
CA MET A 71 -10.94 12.14 -13.34
C MET A 71 -11.81 11.71 -12.15
N ASP A 72 -13.01 12.25 -12.02
CA ASP A 72 -13.91 12.02 -10.87
C ASP A 72 -14.12 10.52 -10.55
N LYS A 73 -14.24 9.66 -11.57
CA LYS A 73 -14.38 8.20 -11.39
C LYS A 73 -13.20 7.50 -10.70
N TYR A 74 -12.04 8.15 -10.63
CA TYR A 74 -10.82 7.67 -9.97
C TYR A 74 -10.44 8.53 -8.75
N THR A 75 -11.30 9.47 -8.36
CA THR A 75 -11.14 10.30 -7.17
C THR A 75 -11.90 9.70 -6.01
N ILE A 76 -11.23 9.57 -4.86
CA ILE A 76 -11.86 9.22 -3.59
C ILE A 76 -12.63 10.46 -3.09
N ASP A 77 -13.95 10.37 -3.04
CA ASP A 77 -14.83 11.44 -2.54
C ASP A 77 -14.71 11.60 -1.02
N GLY A 78 -14.34 12.79 -0.54
CA GLY A 78 -14.22 13.09 0.88
C GLY A 78 -15.56 13.31 1.61
N ASN A 79 -16.67 13.42 0.88
CA ASN A 79 -18.00 13.68 1.45
C ASN A 79 -18.81 12.41 1.73
N GLN A 80 -18.24 11.22 1.52
CA GLN A 80 -18.90 9.96 1.81
C GLN A 80 -18.18 9.15 2.90
N ALA A 81 -18.95 8.35 3.63
CA ALA A 81 -18.40 7.44 4.63
C ALA A 81 -17.88 6.16 3.96
N TYR A 82 -16.69 5.73 4.36
CA TYR A 82 -16.08 4.48 3.92
C TYR A 82 -16.04 3.47 5.05
N LYS A 83 -16.16 2.19 4.70
CA LYS A 83 -15.98 1.06 5.62
C LYS A 83 -14.81 0.23 5.12
N TYR A 84 -13.92 -0.10 6.03
CA TYR A 84 -12.69 -0.81 5.73
C TYR A 84 -12.43 -1.86 6.78
N GLY A 85 -12.10 -3.08 6.36
CA GLY A 85 -11.73 -4.15 7.26
C GLY A 85 -10.94 -5.26 6.56
N PHE A 86 -10.07 -5.89 7.33
CA PHE A 86 -9.30 -7.05 6.93
C PHE A 86 -8.97 -7.86 8.19
N ILE A 87 -8.59 -9.11 7.99
CA ILE A 87 -8.19 -10.05 9.03
C ILE A 87 -6.68 -10.26 8.89
N LEU A 88 -5.98 -10.20 10.03
CA LEU A 88 -4.58 -10.58 10.15
C LEU A 88 -4.49 -11.91 10.88
N GLU A 89 -3.78 -12.86 10.27
CA GLU A 89 -3.54 -14.19 10.82
C GLU A 89 -2.03 -14.41 10.82
N TYR A 90 -1.46 -14.65 12.01
CA TYR A 90 -0.06 -15.03 12.14
C TYR A 90 0.02 -16.53 12.42
N ASP A 91 0.85 -17.21 11.64
CA ASP A 91 1.13 -18.63 11.77
C ASP A 91 2.63 -18.79 12.06
N ALA A 92 2.95 -19.08 13.33
CA ALA A 92 4.25 -19.58 13.71
C ALA A 92 4.16 -21.10 13.59
N GLU A 93 4.89 -21.69 12.64
CA GLU A 93 5.09 -23.15 12.65
C GLU A 93 5.48 -23.67 14.04
#